data_AF-A0A920FC97-F1
#
_entry.id   AF-A0A920FC97-F1
#
_cell.length_a   1.000
_cell.length_b   1.000
_cell.length_c   1.000
_cell.angle_alpha   90.00
_cell.angle_beta   90.00
_cell.angle_gamma   90.00
#
_symmetry.space_group_name_H-M   'P 1'
#
loop_
_entity.id
_entity.type
_entity.pdbx_description
1 polymer ?
#
loop_
_entity_poly.entity_id
_entity_poly.type
_entity_poly.pdbx_seq_one_letter_code
_entity_poly.pdbx_strand_id
1 'polypeptide(L)' 'MEKLIDSKTKAIFCESIGNPAANVVDIPKMAKLAHKHNIPLIVDNTRTIIISFRPIEHGADIVIHSLLSIWVVMELRLLA' A
#
# COMPACT_ATOMS: atom_id res chain seq x y z
N MET A 1 13.71 -5.18 -2.72
CA MET A 1 12.71 -4.13 -3.00
C MET A 1 13.28 -2.96 -3.77
N GLU A 2 14.31 -2.27 -3.27
CA GLU A 2 14.79 -1.02 -3.88
C GLU A 2 15.27 -1.16 -5.33
N LYS A 3 15.85 -2.29 -5.72
CA LYS A 3 16.27 -2.57 -7.10
C LYS A 3 15.11 -2.68 -8.12
N LEU A 4 13.86 -2.79 -7.64
CA LEU A 4 12.67 -2.87 -8.48
C LEU A 4 12.06 -1.49 -8.78
N ILE A 5 12.52 -0.45 -8.09
CA ILE A 5 12.07 0.92 -8.30
C ILE A 5 12.88 1.51 -9.44
N ASP A 6 12.19 1.91 -10.49
CA ASP A 6 12.77 2.52 -11.69
C ASP A 6 12.18 3.92 -11.95
N SER A 7 12.62 4.58 -13.03
CA SER A 7 12.14 5.91 -13.41
C SER A 7 10.66 5.96 -13.83
N LYS A 8 10.06 4.80 -14.13
CA LYS A 8 8.64 4.67 -14.48
C LYS A 8 7.78 4.47 -13.24
N THR A 9 8.36 4.06 -12.12
CA THR A 9 7.64 3.83 -10.87
C THR A 9 7.08 5.16 -10.34
N LYS A 10 5.76 5.23 -10.15
CA LYS A 10 5.06 6.45 -9.70
C LYS A 10 4.47 6.35 -8.30
N ALA A 11 4.36 5.14 -7.74
CA ALA A 11 3.84 4.90 -6.41
C ALA A 11 4.26 3.52 -5.92
N ILE A 12 4.26 3.32 -4.61
CA ILE A 12 4.37 2.01 -3.98
C ILE A 12 2.99 1.64 -3.43
N PHE A 13 2.52 0.42 -3.70
CA PHE A 13 1.27 -0.10 -3.18
C PHE A 13 1.52 -1.29 -2.26
N CYS A 14 0.84 -1.34 -1.11
CA CYS A 14 0.85 -2.51 -0.23
C CYS A 14 -0.47 -2.71 0.50
N GLU A 15 -0.81 -3.97 0.76
CA GLU A 15 -1.86 -4.33 1.70
C GLU A 15 -1.31 -4.31 3.14
N SER A 16 -2.05 -3.67 4.06
CA SER A 16 -1.76 -3.68 5.50
C SER A 16 -1.68 -5.10 6.07
N ILE A 17 -2.61 -5.96 5.65
CA ILE A 17 -2.63 -7.41 5.89
C ILE A 17 -2.86 -8.07 4.53
N GLY A 18 -1.86 -8.77 4.02
CA GLY A 18 -1.95 -9.42 2.71
C GLY A 18 -2.95 -10.58 2.67
N ASN A 19 -3.65 -10.71 1.55
CA ASN A 19 -4.59 -11.80 1.29
C ASN A 19 -3.99 -12.82 0.30
N PRO A 20 -4.08 -14.16 0.53
CA PRO A 20 -4.66 -14.89 1.67
C PRO A 20 -3.69 -15.17 2.81
N ALA A 21 -2.39 -14.91 2.62
CA ALA A 21 -1.33 -15.32 3.54
C ALA A 21 -1.31 -14.60 4.89
N ALA A 22 -2.11 -13.53 5.06
CA ALA A 22 -2.18 -12.70 6.27
C ALA A 22 -0.83 -12.11 6.71
N ASN A 23 0.08 -11.89 5.75
CA ASN A 23 1.37 -11.27 5.99
C ASN A 23 1.20 -9.78 6.30
N VAL A 24 1.88 -9.31 7.35
CA VAL A 24 1.87 -7.90 7.76
C VAL A 24 3.05 -7.19 7.12
N VAL A 25 2.78 -6.04 6.51
CA VAL A 25 3.80 -5.19 5.89
C VAL A 25 4.31 -4.15 6.89
N ASP A 26 5.62 -3.94 6.91
CA ASP A 26 6.26 -2.88 7.70
C ASP A 26 6.06 -1.51 7.02
N ILE A 27 4.92 -0.87 7.30
CA ILE A 27 4.52 0.42 6.70
C ILE A 27 5.58 1.51 6.94
N PRO A 28 6.14 1.71 8.16
CA PRO A 28 7.18 2.71 8.37
C PRO A 28 8.42 2.50 7.50
N LYS A 29 8.88 1.26 7.30
CA LYS A 29 10.00 0.98 6.39
C LYS A 29 9.63 1.23 4.94
N MET A 30 8.41 0.88 4.52
CA MET A 30 7.94 1.13 3.16
C MET A 30 7.78 2.62 2.89
N ALA A 31 7.31 3.40 3.87
CA ALA A 31 7.18 4.86 3.76
C ALA A 31 8.54 5.52 3.57
N LYS A 32 9.54 5.13 4.38
CA LYS A 32 10.92 5.61 4.22
C LYS A 32 11.48 5.29 2.84
N LEU A 33 11.20 4.10 2.31
CA LEU A 33 11.62 3.71 0.96
C LEU A 33 10.91 4.56 -0.11
N ALA A 34 9.59 4.75 0.00
CA ALA A 34 8.80 5.55 -0.94
C ALA A 34 9.28 7.01 -0.97
N HIS A 35 9.44 7.62 0.21
CA HIS A 35 9.89 9.00 0.35
C HIS A 35 11.35 9.20 -0.10
N LYS A 36 12.23 8.20 0.06
CA LYS A 36 13.60 8.25 -0.50
C LYS A 36 13.61 8.40 -2.02
N HIS A 37 12.61 7.84 -2.70
CA HIS A 37 12.46 7.90 -4.15
C HIS A 37 11.46 8.98 -4.61
N ASN A 38 11.00 9.86 -3.70
CA ASN A 38 10.01 10.90 -3.94
C ASN A 38 8.71 10.40 -4.59
N ILE A 39 8.26 9.20 -4.23
CA ILE A 39 7.00 8.62 -4.69
C ILE A 39 6.07 8.33 -3.51
N PRO A 40 4.74 8.43 -3.68
CA PRO A 40 3.78 8.16 -2.62
C PRO A 40 3.68 6.68 -2.26
N LEU A 41 3.39 6.40 -0.99
CA LEU A 41 2.97 5.11 -0.47
C LEU A 41 1.44 5.03 -0.37
N ILE A 42 0.87 4.05 -1.05
CA ILE A 42 -0.55 3.70 -1.04
C ILE A 42 -0.74 2.43 -0.21
N VAL A 43 -1.61 2.49 0.79
CA VAL A 43 -1.90 1.36 1.68
C VAL A 43 -3.35 0.94 1.55
N ASP A 44 -3.60 -0.33 1.20
CA ASP A 44 -4.91 -0.95 1.32
C ASP A 44 -5.13 -1.42 2.77
N ASN A 45 -6.13 -0.84 3.41
CA ASN A 45 -6.51 -1.11 4.79
C ASN A 45 -7.88 -1.81 4.91
N THR A 46 -8.30 -2.52 3.87
CA THR A 46 -9.61 -3.21 3.79
C THR A 46 -9.78 -4.33 4.82
N ARG A 47 -8.70 -5.04 5.15
CA ARG A 47 -8.73 -6.20 6.07
C ARG A 47 -8.59 -5.83 7.54
N THR A 48 -8.21 -4.60 7.86
CA THR A 48 -8.17 -4.13 9.25
C THR A 48 -9.46 -3.40 9.57
N ILE A 49 -9.93 -3.55 10.80
CA ILE A 49 -10.99 -2.68 11.31
C ILE A 49 -10.42 -1.25 11.39
N ILE A 50 -11.12 -0.28 10.81
CA ILE A 50 -10.67 1.12 10.61
C ILE A 50 -10.15 1.77 11.90
N ILE A 51 -10.72 1.43 13.06
CA ILE A 51 -10.28 1.96 14.36
C ILE A 51 -9.02 1.30 14.91
N SER A 52 -8.64 0.13 14.39
CA SER A 52 -7.58 -0.71 14.94
C SER A 52 -6.20 -0.37 14.37
N PHE A 53 -6.14 0.23 13.18
CA PHE A 53 -4.88 0.55 12.52
C PHE A 53 -5.04 1.74 11.58
N ARG A 54 -4.19 2.76 11.76
CA ARG A 54 -4.24 4.05 11.04
C ARG A 54 -2.94 4.22 10.24
N PRO A 55 -2.85 3.71 8.99
CA PRO A 55 -1.60 3.71 8.21
C PRO A 55 -1.00 5.10 7.98
N ILE A 56 -1.83 6.14 7.96
CA ILE A 56 -1.40 7.55 7.82
C ILE A 56 -0.41 7.94 8.93
N GLU A 57 -0.65 7.49 10.16
CA GLU A 57 0.24 7.77 11.31
C GLU A 57 1.59 7.05 11.19
N HIS A 58 1.68 6.05 10.31
CA HIS A 58 2.88 5.27 10.04
C HIS A 58 3.60 5.70 8.74
N GLY A 59 3.17 6.79 8.10
CA GLY A 59 3.81 7.36 6.93
C GLY A 59 3.18 6.98 5.58
N ALA A 60 1.96 6.43 5.58
CA ALA A 60 1.20 6.25 4.34
C ALA A 60 0.69 7.61 3.83
N ASP A 61 0.82 7.85 2.53
CA ASP A 61 0.35 9.08 1.89
C ASP A 61 -1.12 8.94 1.45
N ILE A 62 -1.51 7.75 1.00
CA ILE A 62 -2.87 7.43 0.55
C ILE A 62 -3.32 6.14 1.22
N VAL A 63 -4.53 6.14 1.78
CA VAL A 63 -5.15 4.94 2.36
C VAL A 63 -6.42 4.59 1.61
N ILE A 64 -6.51 3.34 1.16
CA ILE A 64 -7.65 2.78 0.44
C ILE A 64 -8.41 1.85 1.39
N HIS A 65 -9.73 1.95 1.36
CA HIS A 65 -10.65 1.06 2.08
C HIS A 65 -11.74 0.55 1.12
N SER A 66 -12.06 -0.74 1.16
CA SER A 66 -13.27 -1.25 0.53
C SER A 66 -14.47 -1.16 1.48
N LEU A 67 -15.56 -0.58 1.00
CA LEU A 67 -16.83 -0.44 1.74
C LEU A 67 -17.70 -1.71 1.66
N LEU A 68 -17.45 -2.59 0.69
CA LEU A 68 -18.19 -3.83 0.47
C LEU A 68 -17.18 -4.99 0.40
N SER A 69 -17.28 -5.90 1.36
CA SER A 69 -16.36 -7.03 1.53
C SER A 69 -16.56 -8.08 0.43
N ILE A 70 -15.97 -7.85 -0.75
CA ILE A 70 -15.66 -8.90 -1.71
C ILE A 70 -14.52 -8.41 -2.59
N TRP A 71 -13.44 -9.22 -2.67
CA TRP A 71 -12.32 -9.15 -3.62
C TRP A 71 -12.26 -7.93 -4.54
N VAL A 72 -11.54 -6.87 -4.12
CA VAL A 72 -11.11 -5.83 -5.07
C VAL A 72 -9.90 -6.38 -5.82
N VAL A 73 -10.16 -7.00 -6.98
CA VAL A 73 -9.11 -7.25 -7.97
C VAL A 73 -8.77 -5.91 -8.61
N MET A 74 -7.77 -5.20 -8.09
CA MET A 74 -7.21 -4.01 -8.74
C MET A 74 -6.30 -4.47 -9.89
N GLU A 75 -6.86 -4.57 -11.10
CA GLU A 75 -6.06 -4.70 -12.32
C GLU A 75 -5.52 -3.32 -12.70
N LEU A 76 -4.34 -2.95 -12.19
CA LEU A 76 -3.58 -1.78 -12.63
C LEU A 76 -2.94 -2.08 -13.99
N ARG A 77 -3.76 -2.13 -15.05
CA ARG A 77 -3.25 -1.95 -16.41
C ARG A 77 -2.94 -0.47 -16.61
N LEU A 78 -1.67 -0.12 -16.39
CA LEU A 78 -1.08 1.05 -17.03
C LEU A 78 -1.09 0.77 -18.55
N LEU A 79 -2.18 1.16 -19.21
CA LEU A 79 -2.21 1.26 -20.67
C LEU A 79 -1.21 2.35 -21.05
N ALA A 80 -0.19 1.92 -21.81
CA ALA A 80 0.77 2.77 -22.49
C ALA A 80 0.10 3.73 -23.47
#